data_AF-A0A3M1ALI5-F1
#
_entry.id   AF-A0A3M1ALI5-F1
#
_cell.length_a   1.000
_cell.length_b   1.000
_cell.length_c   1.000
_cell.angle_alpha   90.00
_cell.angle_beta   90.00
_cell.angle_gamma   90.00
#
_symmetry.space_group_name_H-M   'P 1'
#
loop_
_entity.id
_entity.type
_entity.pdbx_description
1 polymer ?
#
loop_
_entity_poly.entity_id
_entity_poly.type
_entity_poly.pdbx_seq_one_letter_code
_entity_poly.pdbx_strand_id
1 'polypeptide(L)'
;AMVDRDDDLKIGVKSTAILFGQQDRLIIGLLQLAMFLLLIWAGMLAGLGYVYFTGLALAALLAGYQQWLIRRRERDGCFRAFLNNHPLGLVVFLGLFFDYALI
;
A
#
# COMPACT_ATOMS: atom_id res chain seq x y z
N ALA A 1 -2.89 -2.02 12.12
CA ALA A 1 -4.33 -2.36 12.09
C ALA A 1 -4.57 -3.86 12.01
N MET A 2 -4.33 -4.55 10.88
CA MET A 2 -4.59 -6.01 10.81
C MET A 2 -3.76 -6.85 11.78
N VAL A 3 -2.49 -6.48 12.01
CA VAL A 3 -1.58 -7.16 12.96
C VAL A 3 -2.07 -7.04 14.40
N ASP A 4 -2.69 -5.91 14.72
CA ASP A 4 -3.04 -5.51 16.08
C ASP A 4 -4.43 -6.01 16.48
N ARG A 5 -5.15 -6.69 15.56
CA ARG A 5 -6.54 -7.10 15.76
C ARG A 5 -6.75 -7.95 17.03
N ASP A 6 -5.90 -8.95 17.26
CA ASP A 6 -6.03 -9.84 18.41
C ASP A 6 -5.70 -9.14 19.72
N ASP A 7 -4.81 -8.14 19.67
CA ASP A 7 -4.43 -7.34 20.83
C ASP A 7 -5.52 -6.29 21.12
N ASP A 8 -6.04 -5.60 20.08
CA ASP A 8 -7.18 -4.67 20.13
C ASP A 8 -8.43 -5.34 20.73
N LEU A 9 -8.72 -6.59 20.34
CA LEU A 9 -9.83 -7.37 20.88
C LEU A 9 -9.69 -7.65 22.38
N LYS A 10 -8.48 -7.94 22.87
CA LYS A 10 -8.23 -8.21 24.29
C LYS A 10 -8.40 -6.98 25.17
N ILE A 11 -8.05 -5.80 24.66
CA ILE A 11 -8.15 -4.53 25.40
C ILE A 11 -9.43 -3.74 25.12
N GLY A 12 -10.33 -4.27 24.28
CA GLY A 12 -11.63 -3.66 23.98
C GLY A 12 -11.56 -2.43 23.07
N VAL A 13 -10.46 -2.24 22.33
CA VAL A 13 -10.30 -1.14 21.38
C VAL A 13 -11.12 -1.44 20.12
N LYS A 14 -11.95 -0.48 19.69
CA LYS A 14 -12.72 -0.60 18.45
C LYS A 14 -11.89 -0.09 17.26
N SER A 15 -11.00 -0.92 16.71
CA SER A 15 -10.22 -0.55 15.52
C SER A 15 -10.94 -0.88 14.21
N THR A 16 -10.47 -0.29 13.11
CA THR A 16 -10.96 -0.58 11.75
C THR A 16 -10.78 -2.05 11.37
N ALA A 17 -9.81 -2.76 11.97
CA ALA A 17 -9.66 -4.21 11.77
C ALA A 17 -10.83 -5.02 12.37
N ILE A 18 -11.45 -4.50 13.44
CA ILE A 18 -12.64 -5.11 14.07
C ILE A 18 -13.92 -4.65 13.35
N LEU A 19 -14.01 -3.38 12.97
CA LEU A 19 -15.17 -2.81 12.26
C LEU A 19 -15.36 -3.47 10.88
N PHE A 20 -14.27 -3.68 10.14
CA PHE A 20 -14.33 -4.25 8.79
C PHE A 20 -14.27 -5.77 8.76
N GLY A 21 -13.87 -6.42 9.85
CA GLY A 21 -13.91 -7.87 10.01
C GLY A 21 -13.34 -8.62 8.80
N GLN A 22 -14.20 -9.32 8.04
CA GLN A 22 -13.80 -10.08 6.86
C GLN A 22 -13.52 -9.24 5.60
N GLN A 23 -13.83 -7.94 5.60
CA GLN A 23 -13.69 -7.06 4.44
C GLN A 23 -12.41 -6.21 4.46
N ASP A 24 -11.66 -6.24 5.55
CA ASP A 24 -10.36 -5.58 5.74
C ASP A 24 -9.43 -5.67 4.50
N ARG A 25 -9.23 -6.86 3.91
CA ARG A 25 -8.40 -7.06 2.72
C ARG A 25 -8.95 -6.33 1.49
N LEU A 26 -10.26 -6.41 1.28
CA LEU A 26 -10.94 -5.75 0.16
C LEU A 26 -10.82 -4.24 0.30
N ILE A 27 -11.04 -3.70 1.49
CA ILE A 27 -10.95 -2.26 1.76
C ILE A 27 -9.53 -1.77 1.57
N ILE A 28 -8.51 -2.49 2.07
CA ILE A 28 -7.11 -2.15 1.80
C ILE A 28 -6.83 -2.15 0.29
N GLY A 29 -7.38 -3.13 -0.45
CA GLY A 29 -7.24 -3.18 -1.90
C GLY A 29 -7.87 -1.97 -2.61
N LEU A 30 -9.07 -1.57 -2.20
CA LEU A 30 -9.74 -0.38 -2.75
C LEU A 30 -9.00 0.91 -2.41
N LEU A 31 -8.49 1.05 -1.18
CA LEU A 31 -7.70 2.20 -0.77
C LEU A 31 -6.37 2.27 -1.52
N GLN A 32 -5.71 1.13 -1.74
CA GLN A 32 -4.51 1.06 -2.58
C GLN A 32 -4.82 1.46 -4.03
N LEU A 33 -5.92 0.94 -4.59
CA LEU A 33 -6.35 1.32 -5.94
C LEU A 33 -6.60 2.83 -6.05
N ALA A 34 -7.33 3.41 -5.10
CA ALA A 34 -7.58 4.85 -5.05
C ALA A 34 -6.28 5.65 -4.93
N MET A 35 -5.35 5.21 -4.08
CA MET A 35 -4.02 5.82 -3.95
C MET A 35 -3.26 5.80 -5.29
N PHE A 36 -3.22 4.68 -6.00
CA PHE A 36 -2.55 4.61 -7.30
C PHE A 36 -3.21 5.51 -8.34
N LEU A 37 -4.55 5.56 -8.40
CA LEU A 37 -5.26 6.46 -9.31
C LEU A 37 -4.92 7.94 -9.01
N LEU A 38 -4.87 8.33 -7.74
CA LEU A 38 -4.49 9.67 -7.34
C LEU A 38 -3.02 9.99 -7.67
N LEU A 39 -2.11 9.04 -7.49
CA LEU A 39 -0.70 9.20 -7.86
C LEU A 39 -0.50 9.32 -9.37
N ILE A 40 -1.19 8.49 -10.16
CA ILE A 40 -1.21 8.58 -11.62
C ILE A 40 -1.73 9.96 -12.05
N TRP A 41 -2.85 10.40 -11.48
CA TRP A 41 -3.43 11.70 -11.75
C TRP A 41 -2.48 12.85 -11.39
N ALA A 42 -1.84 12.79 -10.23
CA ALA A 42 -0.85 13.77 -9.79
C ALA A 42 0.36 13.82 -10.74
N GLY A 43 0.88 12.67 -11.16
CA GLY A 43 1.99 12.60 -12.11
C GLY A 43 1.63 13.19 -13.48
N MET A 44 0.40 12.95 -13.96
CA MET A 44 -0.11 13.58 -15.18
C MET A 44 -0.19 15.10 -15.05
N LEU A 45 -0.72 15.62 -13.94
CA LEU A 45 -0.80 17.06 -13.68
C LEU A 45 0.57 17.72 -13.55
N ALA A 46 1.55 17.00 -13.00
CA ALA A 46 2.92 17.47 -12.84
C ALA A 46 3.78 17.31 -14.11
N GLY A 47 3.24 16.69 -15.18
CA GLY A 47 3.97 16.46 -16.42
C GLY A 47 5.12 15.46 -16.30
N LEU A 48 5.03 14.53 -15.33
CA LEU A 48 6.08 13.53 -15.10
C LEU A 48 6.19 12.54 -16.25
N GLY A 49 7.41 12.08 -16.50
CA GLY A 49 7.77 11.21 -17.61
C GLY A 49 7.61 9.72 -17.32
N TYR A 50 8.11 8.92 -18.26
CA TYR A 50 8.04 7.46 -18.20
C TYR A 50 8.77 6.88 -16.99
N VAL A 51 9.80 7.56 -16.46
CA VAL A 51 10.57 7.10 -15.30
C VAL A 51 9.67 7.04 -14.07
N TYR A 52 8.89 8.09 -13.82
CA TYR A 52 7.90 8.09 -12.74
C TYR A 52 6.87 6.95 -12.88
N PHE A 53 6.29 6.78 -14.08
CA PHE A 53 5.27 5.75 -14.31
C PHE A 53 5.81 4.32 -14.21
N THR A 54 7.07 4.07 -14.60
CA THR A 54 7.73 2.78 -14.34
C THR A 54 7.92 2.51 -12.85
N GLY A 55 8.27 3.54 -12.07
CA GLY A 55 8.28 3.47 -10.61
C GLY A 55 6.91 3.11 -10.03
N LEU A 56 5.84 3.75 -10.50
CA LEU A 56 4.47 3.40 -10.10
C LEU A 56 4.11 1.95 -10.45
N ALA A 57 4.52 1.45 -11.62
CA ALA A 57 4.27 0.05 -12.00
C ALA A 57 4.98 -0.93 -11.05
N LEU A 58 6.23 -0.66 -10.67
CA LEU A 58 6.96 -1.47 -9.69
C LEU A 58 6.31 -1.40 -8.29
N ALA A 59 5.84 -0.22 -7.87
CA ALA A 59 5.10 -0.06 -6.63
C ALA A 59 3.77 -0.85 -6.65
N ALA A 60 3.08 -0.93 -7.79
CA ALA A 60 1.86 -1.73 -7.94
C ALA A 60 2.13 -3.23 -7.78
N LEU A 61 3.28 -3.74 -8.25
CA LEU A 61 3.70 -5.13 -7.99
C LEU A 61 3.91 -5.38 -6.48
N LEU A 62 4.53 -4.44 -5.78
CA LEU A 62 4.71 -4.52 -4.33
C LEU A 62 3.36 -4.48 -3.59
N ALA A 63 2.40 -3.67 -4.04
CA ALA A 63 1.04 -3.66 -3.50
C ALA A 63 0.32 -4.99 -3.75
N GLY A 64 0.48 -5.59 -4.94
CA GLY A 64 -0.03 -6.92 -5.25
C GLY A 64 0.57 -8.01 -4.35
N TYR A 65 1.88 -7.93 -4.08
CA TYR A 65 2.55 -8.81 -3.13
C TYR A 65 2.02 -8.63 -1.70
N GLN A 66 1.77 -7.40 -1.27
CA GLN A 66 1.12 -7.09 0.00
C GLN A 66 -0.26 -7.76 0.11
N GLN A 67 -1.08 -7.67 -0.95
CA GLN A 67 -2.39 -8.31 -1.02
C GLN A 67 -2.31 -9.84 -0.95
N TRP A 68 -1.23 -10.42 -1.48
CA TRP A 68 -0.96 -11.85 -1.35
C TRP A 68 -0.53 -12.24 0.08
N LEU A 69 0.33 -11.44 0.73
CA LEU A 69 0.78 -11.68 2.09
C LEU A 69 -0.37 -11.67 3.10
N ILE A 70 -1.30 -10.72 2.98
CA ILE A 70 -2.45 -10.59 3.89
C ILE A 70 -3.60 -11.56 3.60
N ARG A 71 -3.51 -12.38 2.53
CA ARG A 71 -4.62 -13.26 2.10
C ARG A 71 -5.08 -14.25 3.17
N ARG A 72 -4.15 -14.73 4.01
CA ARG A 72 -4.41 -15.68 5.09
C ARG A 72 -4.70 -15.01 6.43
N ARG A 73 -4.46 -13.69 6.54
CA ARG A 73 -4.68 -12.88 7.74
C ARG A 73 -3.92 -13.38 8.98
N GLU A 74 -2.85 -14.13 8.76
CA GLU A 74 -1.93 -14.56 9.81
C GLU A 74 -1.12 -13.34 10.27
N ARG A 75 -0.88 -13.23 11.58
CA ARG A 75 -0.15 -12.10 12.19
C ARG A 75 1.17 -11.81 11.46
N ASP A 76 1.95 -12.84 11.18
CA ASP A 76 3.25 -12.73 10.50
C ASP A 76 3.12 -12.28 9.03
N GLY A 77 2.06 -12.71 8.34
CA GLY A 77 1.75 -12.25 6.99
C GLY A 77 1.39 -10.77 6.98
N CYS A 78 0.54 -10.35 7.93
CA CYS A 78 0.15 -8.95 8.12
C CYS A 78 1.33 -8.06 8.53
N PHE A 79 2.25 -8.56 9.35
CA PHE A 79 3.44 -7.79 9.76
C PHE A 79 4.44 -7.63 8.61
N ARG A 80 4.67 -8.68 7.82
CA ARG A 80 5.44 -8.58 6.58
C ARG A 80 4.80 -7.62 5.58
N ALA A 81 3.48 -7.66 5.45
CA ALA A 81 2.74 -6.72 4.62
C ALA A 81 2.86 -5.26 5.12
N PHE A 82 2.90 -5.06 6.44
CA PHE A 82 3.15 -3.74 7.03
C PHE A 82 4.56 -3.23 6.67
N LEU A 83 5.59 -4.07 6.84
CA LEU A 83 6.96 -3.73 6.45
C LEU A 83 7.11 -3.49 4.94
N ASN A 84 6.34 -4.20 4.11
CA ASN A 84 6.32 -4.03 2.65
C ASN A 84 5.86 -2.62 2.21
N ASN A 85 5.19 -1.84 3.07
CA ASN A 85 4.88 -0.44 2.74
C ASN A 85 6.13 0.44 2.63
N HIS A 86 7.23 0.10 3.32
CA HIS A 86 8.50 0.85 3.22
C HIS A 86 9.11 0.80 1.81
N PRO A 87 9.39 -0.39 1.23
CA PRO A 87 9.90 -0.46 -0.14
C PRO A 87 8.89 0.08 -1.16
N LEU A 88 7.58 -0.06 -0.93
CA LEU A 88 6.56 0.54 -1.79
C LEU A 88 6.72 2.06 -1.85
N GLY A 89 6.78 2.73 -0.70
CA GLY A 89 6.99 4.17 -0.63
C GLY A 89 8.34 4.59 -1.22
N LEU A 90 9.41 3.82 -0.97
CA LEU A 90 10.74 4.08 -1.53
C LEU A 90 10.73 4.04 -3.06
N VAL A 91 10.07 3.05 -3.68
CA VAL A 91 10.02 2.94 -5.15
C VAL A 91 9.24 4.10 -5.75
N VAL A 92 8.13 4.54 -5.15
CA VAL A 92 7.40 5.74 -5.59
C VAL A 92 8.29 6.98 -5.49
N PHE A 93 8.99 7.15 -4.36
CA PHE A 93 9.91 8.27 -4.15
C PHE A 93 11.06 8.27 -5.15
N LEU A 94 11.70 7.12 -5.40
CA LEU A 94 12.79 7.02 -6.36
C LEU A 94 12.31 7.29 -7.79
N GLY A 95 11.14 6.79 -8.17
CA GLY A 95 10.53 7.11 -9.47
C GLY A 95 10.33 8.61 -9.65
N LEU A 96 9.83 9.30 -8.62
CA LEU A 96 9.70 10.76 -8.61
C LEU A 96 11.06 11.46 -8.68
N PHE A 97 12.00 11.06 -7.83
CA PHE A 97 13.34 11.66 -7.73
C PHE A 97 14.11 11.56 -9.05
N PHE A 98 14.12 10.38 -9.68
CA PHE A 98 14.84 10.19 -10.93
C PHE A 98 14.18 10.89 -12.11
N ASP A 99 12.84 10.97 -12.15
CA ASP A 99 12.15 11.72 -13.19
C ASP A 99 12.51 13.22 -13.13
N TYR A 100 12.49 13.81 -11.92
CA TYR A 100 12.96 15.19 -11.70
C TYR A 100 14.46 15.40 -11.88
N ALA A 101 15.28 14.36 -11.76
CA ALA A 101 16.72 14.47 -11.98
C ALA A 101 17.11 14.34 -13.47
N LEU A 102 16.23 13.77 -14.30
CA LEU A 102 16.45 13.54 -15.73
C LEU A 102 15.83 14.64 -16.62
N ILE A 103 14.90 15.43 -16.08
CA ILE A 103 14.25 16.59 -16.70
C ILE A 103 14.93 17.87 -16.21
#